data_AF-A0A081NT95-F1
#
_entry.id   AF-A0A081NT95-F1
#
_cell.length_a   1.000
_cell.length_b   1.000
_cell.length_c   1.000
_cell.angle_alpha   90.00
_cell.angle_beta   90.00
_cell.angle_gamma   90.00
#
_symmetry.space_group_name_H-M   'P 1'
#
loop_
_entity.id
_entity.type
_entity.pdbx_description
1 polymer ?
#
loop_
_entity_poly.entity_id
_entity_poly.type
_entity_poly.pdbx_seq_one_letter_code
_entity_poly.pdbx_strand_id
1 'polypeptide(L)'
;MNTMKIAKLSQVKPNSYMIDFSEAESSLGFQLCSSIKSLYTRVYGCTGKGSLKSLIIMPQNNKWDTWFSFNETECDQNEFFLTMPHASQVVNQFIIKGFLEWTGGNDFGRRMMIGTLLLNIGSIPILINNDTNQVEWIDCDYGHFEIYEENPNGVFADSIDDFLKMFV
;
A
#
# COMPACT_ATOMS: atom_id res chain seq x y z
N MET A 1 2.69 -16.90 10.73
CA MET A 1 3.42 -15.71 10.23
C MET A 1 3.58 -14.76 11.41
N ASN A 2 4.76 -14.18 11.64
CA ASN A 2 4.96 -13.28 12.78
C ASN A 2 4.32 -11.91 12.48
N THR A 3 3.90 -11.17 13.50
CA THR A 3 3.36 -9.82 13.33
C THR A 3 4.32 -8.79 13.90
N MET A 4 4.64 -7.76 13.13
CA MET A 4 5.44 -6.61 13.54
C MET A 4 4.56 -5.36 13.60
N LYS A 5 4.72 -4.52 14.62
CA LYS A 5 4.03 -3.23 14.66
C LYS A 5 4.57 -2.31 13.56
N ILE A 6 3.72 -1.61 12.82
CA ILE A 6 4.15 -0.63 11.80
C ILE A 6 5.04 0.46 12.42
N ALA A 7 4.73 0.89 13.66
CA ALA A 7 5.58 1.80 14.44
C ALA A 7 7.01 1.28 14.67
N LYS A 8 7.22 -0.05 14.71
CA LYS A 8 8.57 -0.65 14.78
C LYS A 8 9.20 -0.75 13.39
N LEU A 9 8.41 -1.08 12.38
CA LEU A 9 8.84 -1.12 10.98
C LEU A 9 9.37 0.25 10.52
N SER A 10 8.72 1.34 10.91
CA SER A 10 9.14 2.71 10.57
C SER A 10 10.55 3.05 11.07
N GLN A 11 11.00 2.39 12.13
CA GLN A 11 12.34 2.56 12.71
C GLN A 11 13.43 1.73 12.01
N VAL A 12 13.04 0.72 11.21
CA VAL A 12 13.99 -0.10 10.45
C VAL A 12 14.44 0.67 9.21
N LYS A 13 15.73 0.91 9.03
CA LYS A 13 16.21 1.71 7.89
C LYS A 13 15.94 1.01 6.54
N PRO A 14 15.59 1.76 5.48
CA PRO A 14 15.66 1.26 4.11
C PRO A 14 17.05 0.66 3.82
N ASN A 15 17.13 -0.33 2.93
CA ASN A 15 18.37 -1.03 2.58
C ASN A 15 19.00 -1.80 3.75
N SER A 16 18.21 -2.18 4.76
CA SER A 16 18.68 -3.13 5.79
C SER A 16 19.04 -4.50 5.19
N TYR A 17 18.42 -4.83 4.06
CA TYR A 17 18.77 -5.96 3.22
C TYR A 17 19.10 -5.49 1.80
N MET A 18 20.22 -5.98 1.27
CA MET A 18 20.61 -5.76 -0.12
C MET A 18 19.78 -6.67 -1.03
N ILE A 19 18.95 -6.07 -1.88
CA ILE A 19 18.10 -6.77 -2.85
C ILE A 19 18.39 -6.24 -4.24
N ASP A 20 18.58 -7.17 -5.18
CA ASP A 20 18.58 -6.86 -6.60
C ASP A 20 17.16 -6.96 -7.15
N PHE A 21 16.63 -5.83 -7.62
CA PHE A 21 15.28 -5.70 -8.16
C PHE A 21 15.21 -5.91 -9.67
N SER A 22 16.33 -6.20 -10.33
CA SER A 22 16.41 -6.28 -11.80
C SER A 22 15.45 -7.32 -12.39
N GLU A 23 15.22 -8.43 -11.69
CA GLU A 23 14.27 -9.46 -12.11
C GLU A 23 12.83 -8.91 -12.12
N ALA A 24 12.40 -8.24 -11.05
CA ALA A 24 11.06 -7.64 -11.00
C ALA A 24 10.90 -6.54 -12.06
N GLU A 25 11.88 -5.65 -12.19
CA GLU A 25 11.83 -4.54 -13.16
C GLU A 25 11.81 -5.05 -14.61
N SER A 26 12.61 -6.08 -14.91
CA SER A 26 12.60 -6.72 -16.23
C SER A 26 11.28 -7.42 -16.53
N SER A 27 10.67 -8.09 -15.53
CA SER A 27 9.39 -8.78 -15.70
C SER A 27 8.21 -7.83 -15.87
N LEU A 28 8.25 -6.68 -15.18
CA LEU A 28 7.19 -5.67 -15.22
C LEU A 28 7.35 -4.70 -16.41
N GLY A 29 8.55 -4.61 -16.98
CA GLY A 29 8.84 -3.70 -18.09
C GLY A 29 9.02 -2.24 -17.66
N PHE A 30 9.25 -1.98 -16.37
CA PHE A 30 9.47 -0.64 -15.83
C PHE A 30 10.31 -0.66 -14.55
N GLN A 31 10.89 0.50 -14.22
CA GLN A 31 11.67 0.70 -13.00
C GLN A 31 10.75 0.85 -11.79
N LEU A 32 11.10 0.20 -10.68
CA LEU A 32 10.36 0.30 -9.42
C LEU A 32 10.65 1.64 -8.73
N CYS A 33 9.62 2.28 -8.20
CA CYS A 33 9.75 3.53 -7.45
C CYS A 33 10.51 3.33 -6.12
N SER A 34 10.97 4.44 -5.53
CA SER A 34 11.74 4.41 -4.29
C SER A 34 10.92 3.90 -3.11
N SER A 35 9.61 4.14 -3.08
CA SER A 35 8.72 3.63 -2.03
C SER A 35 8.66 2.09 -2.01
N ILE A 36 8.54 1.43 -3.16
CA ILE A 36 8.52 -0.05 -3.21
C ILE A 36 9.88 -0.60 -2.75
N LYS A 37 10.99 -0.05 -3.26
CA LYS A 37 12.35 -0.46 -2.87
C LYS A 37 12.60 -0.21 -1.38
N SER A 38 12.16 0.92 -0.85
CA SER A 38 12.29 1.26 0.58
C SER A 38 11.55 0.26 1.46
N LEU A 39 10.30 -0.08 1.11
CA LEU A 39 9.48 -0.99 1.92
C LEU A 39 10.12 -2.39 2.00
N TYR A 40 10.44 -2.97 0.85
CA TYR A 40 10.84 -4.38 0.76
C TYR A 40 12.32 -4.63 1.01
N THR A 41 13.11 -3.60 1.34
CA THR A 41 14.48 -3.77 1.87
C THR A 41 14.56 -3.66 3.39
N ARG A 42 13.44 -3.46 4.11
CA ARG A 42 13.41 -3.30 5.56
C ARG A 42 13.35 -4.62 6.32
N VAL A 43 12.36 -5.48 6.05
CA VAL A 43 12.10 -6.68 6.86
C VAL A 43 11.41 -7.79 6.05
N TYR A 44 11.56 -9.04 6.51
CA TYR A 44 10.91 -10.23 5.96
C TYR A 44 10.29 -11.11 7.05
N GLY A 45 9.41 -12.02 6.64
CA GLY A 45 8.88 -13.06 7.53
C GLY A 45 7.82 -12.57 8.52
N CYS A 46 7.33 -11.34 8.36
CA CYS A 46 6.31 -10.77 9.22
C CYS A 46 5.27 -9.93 8.47
N THR A 47 4.06 -9.84 9.00
CA THR A 47 3.06 -8.86 8.56
C THR A 47 3.21 -7.57 9.37
N GLY A 48 3.14 -6.41 8.73
CA GLY A 48 3.05 -5.14 9.44
C GLY A 48 1.63 -4.91 9.95
N LYS A 49 1.43 -4.60 11.24
CA LYS A 49 0.14 -4.20 11.81
C LYS A 49 0.23 -2.85 12.52
N GLY A 50 -0.67 -1.92 12.23
CA GLY A 50 -0.75 -0.60 12.86
C GLY A 50 -2.18 -0.13 13.04
N SER A 51 -2.40 0.88 13.86
CA SER A 51 -3.71 1.49 14.06
C SER A 51 -3.59 2.99 14.18
N LEU A 52 -4.47 3.75 13.53
CA LEU A 52 -4.55 5.21 13.63
C LEU A 52 -5.92 5.62 14.18
N LYS A 53 -5.93 6.49 15.19
CA LYS A 53 -7.16 6.98 15.82
C LYS A 53 -7.92 8.01 14.99
N SER A 54 -7.20 8.80 14.19
CA SER A 54 -7.80 9.81 13.34
C SER A 54 -7.03 9.84 12.03
N LEU A 55 -7.64 9.27 11.00
CA LEU A 55 -7.06 9.15 9.69
C LEU A 55 -7.60 10.29 8.83
N ILE A 56 -6.84 11.38 8.71
CA ILE A 56 -7.18 12.45 7.77
C ILE A 56 -6.63 12.00 6.42
N ILE A 57 -7.51 11.70 5.48
CA ILE A 57 -7.14 11.29 4.13
C ILE A 57 -7.44 12.44 3.21
N MET A 58 -6.48 12.77 2.34
CA MET A 58 -6.74 13.74 1.29
C MET A 58 -7.54 13.04 0.18
N PRO A 59 -8.85 13.35 0.04
CA PRO A 59 -9.63 12.85 -1.08
C PRO A 59 -9.05 13.43 -2.37
N GLN A 60 -9.07 12.65 -3.45
CA GLN A 60 -8.53 13.15 -4.71
C GLN A 60 -9.44 14.22 -5.35
N ASN A 61 -10.75 14.13 -5.09
CA ASN A 61 -11.74 15.06 -5.61
C ASN A 61 -13.00 15.09 -4.71
N ASN A 62 -13.93 15.99 -5.02
CA ASN A 62 -15.16 16.20 -4.25
C ASN A 62 -16.07 14.97 -4.13
N LYS A 63 -15.94 13.96 -5.02
CA LYS A 63 -16.70 12.70 -4.93
C LYS A 63 -16.32 11.91 -3.70
N TRP A 64 -15.04 11.95 -3.30
CA TRP A 64 -14.48 11.15 -2.21
C TRP A 64 -14.32 11.93 -0.90
N ASP A 65 -14.56 13.24 -0.93
CA ASP A 65 -14.35 14.15 0.21
C ASP A 65 -15.18 13.79 1.46
N THR A 66 -16.36 13.21 1.25
CA THR A 66 -17.23 12.76 2.33
C THR A 66 -17.24 11.25 2.51
N TRP A 67 -16.42 10.47 1.79
CA TRP A 67 -16.56 9.01 1.78
C TRP A 67 -16.33 8.39 3.16
N PHE A 68 -15.30 8.84 3.89
CA PHE A 68 -15.01 8.32 5.23
C PHE A 68 -16.08 8.71 6.27
N SER A 69 -16.54 9.96 6.21
CA SER A 69 -17.57 10.48 7.12
C SER A 69 -18.96 9.89 6.83
N PHE A 70 -19.31 9.73 5.55
CA PHE A 70 -20.54 9.09 5.10
C PHE A 70 -20.67 7.64 5.58
N ASN A 71 -19.55 6.90 5.56
CA ASN A 71 -19.52 5.51 5.99
C ASN A 71 -19.31 5.33 7.51
N GLU A 72 -19.31 6.42 8.29
CA GLU A 72 -19.06 6.40 9.74
C GLU A 72 -17.73 5.70 10.11
N THR A 73 -16.74 5.80 9.21
CA THR A 73 -15.42 5.14 9.34
C THR A 73 -14.37 6.00 10.02
N GLU A 74 -14.75 7.20 10.48
CA GLU A 74 -13.94 8.05 11.38
C GLU A 74 -13.78 7.46 12.79
N CYS A 75 -14.17 6.20 12.98
CA CYS A 75 -14.07 5.48 14.24
C CYS A 75 -12.63 5.31 14.73
N ASP A 76 -12.48 5.18 16.06
CA ASP A 76 -11.21 5.15 16.81
C ASP A 76 -10.25 3.98 16.47
N GLN A 77 -10.59 3.09 15.53
CA GLN A 77 -9.85 1.83 15.28
C GLN A 77 -9.72 1.50 13.80
N ASN A 78 -9.04 2.36 13.04
CA ASN A 78 -8.60 2.05 11.68
C ASN A 78 -7.37 1.13 11.72
N GLU A 79 -7.53 -0.15 11.41
CA GLU A 79 -6.43 -1.12 11.43
C GLU A 79 -5.76 -1.27 10.06
N PHE A 80 -4.45 -1.09 10.02
CA PHE A 80 -3.63 -1.21 8.83
C PHE A 80 -2.82 -2.50 8.87
N PHE A 81 -2.83 -3.22 7.75
CA PHE A 81 -2.05 -4.42 7.53
C PHE A 81 -1.17 -4.25 6.31
N LEU A 82 0.15 -4.35 6.47
CA LEU A 82 1.11 -4.35 5.36
C LEU A 82 1.59 -5.78 5.09
N THR A 83 1.46 -6.22 3.85
CA THR A 83 1.89 -7.53 3.38
C THR A 83 3.38 -7.49 3.04
N MET A 84 4.14 -8.39 3.63
CA MET A 84 5.59 -8.51 3.39
C MET A 84 5.96 -9.89 2.85
N PRO A 85 7.05 -9.98 2.08
CA PRO A 85 7.62 -11.25 1.68
C PRO A 85 8.09 -12.06 2.89
N HIS A 86 7.89 -13.38 2.83
CA HIS A 86 8.29 -14.27 3.91
C HIS A 86 9.81 -14.48 4.00
N ALA A 87 10.54 -14.25 2.91
CA ALA A 87 12.00 -14.37 2.82
C ALA A 87 12.55 -13.44 1.74
N SER A 88 13.84 -13.12 1.80
CA SER A 88 14.49 -12.21 0.82
C SER A 88 14.54 -12.79 -0.59
N GLN A 89 14.69 -14.11 -0.71
CA GLN A 89 14.82 -14.82 -1.99
C GLN A 89 13.55 -14.75 -2.84
N VAL A 90 12.41 -14.41 -2.24
CA VAL A 90 11.11 -14.33 -2.93
C VAL A 90 10.65 -12.90 -3.19
N VAL A 91 11.47 -11.88 -2.87
CA VAL A 91 11.06 -10.46 -2.96
C VAL A 91 10.66 -10.08 -4.38
N ASN A 92 11.43 -10.46 -5.40
CA ASN A 92 11.08 -10.14 -6.79
C ASN A 92 9.74 -10.76 -7.19
N GLN A 93 9.54 -12.05 -6.92
CA GLN A 93 8.28 -12.74 -7.20
C GLN A 93 7.10 -12.14 -6.41
N PHE A 94 7.34 -11.73 -5.17
CA PHE A 94 6.35 -11.07 -4.34
C PHE A 94 5.94 -9.72 -4.94
N ILE A 95 6.90 -8.91 -5.40
CA ILE A 95 6.64 -7.62 -6.05
C ILE A 95 5.88 -7.80 -7.36
N ILE A 96 6.35 -8.70 -8.23
CA ILE A 96 5.68 -9.02 -9.50
C ILE A 96 4.24 -9.41 -9.23
N LYS A 97 4.00 -10.29 -8.26
CA LYS A 97 2.65 -10.68 -7.86
C LYS A 97 1.84 -9.49 -7.37
N GLY A 98 2.37 -8.60 -6.55
CA GLY A 98 1.61 -7.44 -6.05
C GLY A 98 1.16 -6.45 -7.13
N PHE A 99 1.80 -6.43 -8.31
CA PHE A 99 1.32 -5.69 -9.49
C PHE A 99 0.35 -6.50 -10.35
N LEU A 100 0.53 -7.82 -10.41
CA LEU A 100 -0.30 -8.72 -11.23
C LEU A 100 -1.49 -9.31 -10.47
N GLU A 101 -1.61 -9.04 -9.17
CA GLU A 101 -2.63 -9.63 -8.31
C GLU A 101 -3.99 -9.06 -8.72
N TRP A 102 -4.74 -9.91 -9.42
CA TRP A 102 -6.05 -9.64 -9.93
C TRP A 102 -7.08 -9.76 -8.81
N THR A 103 -7.24 -8.69 -8.02
CA THR A 103 -8.21 -8.68 -6.92
C THR A 103 -9.61 -8.43 -7.48
N GLY A 104 -10.32 -9.50 -7.84
CA GLY A 104 -11.75 -9.45 -8.18
C GLY A 104 -12.13 -8.87 -9.55
N GLY A 105 -11.24 -8.92 -10.54
CA GLY A 105 -11.50 -8.30 -11.85
C GLY A 105 -10.60 -7.11 -12.18
N ASN A 106 -9.84 -6.61 -11.21
CA ASN A 106 -9.25 -5.29 -11.26
C ASN A 106 -7.77 -5.32 -11.67
N ASP A 107 -7.42 -4.49 -12.65
CA ASP A 107 -6.05 -4.19 -13.05
C ASP A 107 -5.66 -2.86 -12.41
N PHE A 108 -4.75 -2.90 -11.43
CA PHE A 108 -4.20 -1.70 -10.78
C PHE A 108 -3.02 -1.11 -11.56
N GLY A 109 -2.76 -1.58 -12.78
CA GLY A 109 -1.74 -1.10 -13.70
C GLY A 109 -0.36 -1.06 -13.07
N ARG A 110 0.17 0.15 -12.94
CA ARG A 110 1.46 0.50 -12.31
C ARG A 110 1.31 0.86 -10.83
N ARG A 111 0.28 0.36 -10.14
CA ARG A 111 0.13 0.44 -8.68
C ARG A 111 0.28 -0.95 -8.09
N MET A 112 1.15 -1.07 -7.09
CA MET A 112 1.37 -2.33 -6.38
C MET A 112 0.51 -2.38 -5.12
N MET A 113 -0.28 -3.44 -4.95
CA MET A 113 -1.00 -3.66 -3.68
C MET A 113 0.01 -4.07 -2.60
N ILE A 114 0.04 -3.32 -1.50
CA ILE A 114 0.99 -3.53 -0.39
C ILE A 114 0.32 -3.92 0.92
N GLY A 115 -1.02 -3.88 0.97
CA GLY A 115 -1.72 -4.10 2.22
C GLY A 115 -3.21 -3.79 2.16
N THR A 116 -3.79 -3.67 3.34
CA THR A 116 -5.21 -3.47 3.54
C THR A 116 -5.46 -2.59 4.75
N LEU A 117 -6.39 -1.66 4.60
CA LEU A 117 -7.01 -0.89 5.67
C LEU A 117 -8.35 -1.56 6.03
N LEU A 118 -8.51 -1.99 7.27
CA LEU A 118 -9.77 -2.50 7.79
C LEU A 118 -10.57 -1.36 8.41
N LEU A 119 -11.79 -1.20 7.91
CA LEU A 119 -12.81 -0.28 8.38
C LEU A 119 -14.05 -1.07 8.82
N ASN A 120 -14.97 -0.40 9.51
CA ASN A 120 -16.24 -1.02 9.93
C ASN A 120 -17.08 -1.55 8.74
N ILE A 121 -16.92 -0.93 7.56
CA ILE A 121 -17.69 -1.27 6.36
C ILE A 121 -17.00 -2.30 5.46
N GLY A 122 -15.77 -2.69 5.77
CA GLY A 122 -15.01 -3.64 4.96
C GLY A 122 -13.52 -3.34 4.91
N SER A 123 -12.88 -3.92 3.90
CA SER A 123 -11.44 -3.86 3.71
C SER A 123 -11.09 -3.10 2.44
N ILE A 124 -10.28 -2.05 2.57
CA ILE A 124 -9.81 -1.23 1.45
C ILE A 124 -8.36 -1.58 1.13
N PRO A 125 -8.03 -1.90 -0.14
CA PRO A 125 -6.64 -2.05 -0.57
C PRO A 125 -5.79 -0.80 -0.33
N ILE A 126 -4.55 -1.02 0.11
CA ILE A 126 -3.50 0.00 0.19
C ILE A 126 -2.52 -0.27 -0.93
N LEU A 127 -2.22 0.75 -1.72
CA LEU A 127 -1.41 0.65 -2.93
C LEU A 127 -0.20 1.59 -2.84
N ILE A 128 0.89 1.25 -3.53
CA ILE A 128 1.92 2.22 -3.91
C ILE A 128 1.82 2.47 -5.39
N ASN A 129 1.66 3.73 -5.78
CA ASN A 129 1.72 4.14 -7.17
C ASN A 129 3.17 4.25 -7.63
N ASN A 130 3.54 3.46 -8.63
CA ASN A 130 4.91 3.40 -9.13
C ASN A 130 5.31 4.67 -9.89
N ASP A 131 4.35 5.42 -10.43
CA ASP A 131 4.62 6.62 -11.22
C ASP A 131 4.68 7.88 -10.34
N THR A 132 3.85 7.97 -9.30
CA THR A 132 3.81 9.12 -8.39
C THR A 132 4.58 8.91 -7.08
N ASN A 133 4.98 7.67 -6.78
CA ASN A 133 5.60 7.25 -5.51
C ASN A 133 4.67 7.28 -4.28
N GLN A 134 3.42 7.71 -4.45
CA GLN A 134 2.45 7.92 -3.39
C GLN A 134 1.88 6.61 -2.85
N VAL A 135 1.45 6.65 -1.58
CA VAL A 135 0.67 5.58 -0.95
C VAL A 135 -0.80 5.96 -1.05
N GLU A 136 -1.57 5.12 -1.71
CA GLU A 136 -2.94 5.40 -2.14
C GLU A 136 -3.91 4.38 -1.51
N TRP A 137 -5.19 4.76 -1.46
CA TRP A 137 -6.28 3.79 -1.26
C TRP A 137 -7.23 3.81 -2.44
N ILE A 138 -7.86 2.67 -2.64
CA ILE A 138 -8.91 2.51 -3.63
C ILE A 138 -10.05 1.72 -3.03
N ASP A 139 -11.28 2.21 -3.18
CA ASP A 139 -12.46 1.39 -2.94
C ASP A 139 -12.94 0.86 -4.30
N CYS A 140 -12.91 -0.46 -4.46
CA CYS A 140 -13.24 -1.12 -5.72
C CYS A 140 -14.74 -1.46 -5.71
N ASP A 141 -15.57 -0.54 -6.19
CA ASP A 141 -16.93 -0.88 -6.59
C ASP A 141 -16.88 -1.95 -7.70
N TYR A 142 -17.77 -2.93 -7.65
CA TYR A 142 -17.80 -4.05 -8.58
C TYR A 142 -17.97 -3.55 -10.03
N GLY A 143 -16.92 -3.63 -10.84
CA GLY A 143 -16.99 -3.38 -12.29
C GLY A 143 -16.94 -1.92 -12.75
N HIS A 144 -16.47 -0.97 -11.93
CA HIS A 144 -16.35 0.43 -12.37
C HIS A 144 -15.00 1.06 -12.05
N PHE A 145 -14.15 1.12 -13.08
CA PHE A 145 -12.96 1.99 -13.09
C PHE A 145 -13.19 3.08 -14.14
N GLU A 146 -13.42 4.30 -13.66
CA GLU A 146 -13.12 5.50 -14.44
C GLU A 146 -11.61 5.50 -14.75
N ILE A 147 -11.23 6.10 -15.87
CA ILE A 147 -9.91 6.05 -16.53
C ILE A 147 -8.74 5.91 -15.51
N TYR A 148 -7.92 4.87 -15.69
CA TYR A 148 -6.84 4.45 -14.78
C TYR A 148 -5.85 5.57 -14.41
N GLU A 149 -5.58 6.44 -15.37
CA GLU A 149 -4.73 7.62 -15.25
C GLU A 149 -5.36 8.74 -14.39
N GLU A 150 -6.66 8.66 -14.10
CA GLU A 150 -7.43 9.71 -13.44
C GLU A 150 -7.67 9.48 -11.94
N ASN A 151 -7.45 8.29 -11.35
CA ASN A 151 -7.81 8.05 -9.95
C ASN A 151 -6.83 7.19 -9.12
N PRO A 152 -6.49 7.65 -7.90
CA PRO A 152 -6.85 6.94 -6.68
C PRO A 152 -8.02 7.61 -5.95
N ASN A 153 -8.82 6.87 -5.19
CA ASN A 153 -9.91 7.47 -4.39
C ASN A 153 -9.36 8.49 -3.37
N GLY A 154 -8.12 8.29 -2.92
CA GLY A 154 -7.33 9.31 -2.25
C GLY A 154 -5.90 8.86 -1.92
N VAL A 155 -5.13 9.79 -1.36
CA VAL A 155 -3.72 9.61 -1.03
C VAL A 155 -3.54 9.63 0.49
N PHE A 156 -2.87 8.62 1.04
CA PHE A 156 -2.46 8.60 2.43
C PHE A 156 -1.18 9.41 2.68
N ALA A 157 -0.20 9.28 1.79
CA ALA A 157 1.10 9.93 1.92
C ALA A 157 1.85 10.01 0.58
N ASP A 158 2.80 10.94 0.47
CA ASP A 158 3.63 11.12 -0.74
C ASP A 158 4.72 10.04 -0.92
N SER A 159 4.97 9.24 0.11
CA SER A 159 5.93 8.15 0.09
C SER A 159 5.62 7.10 1.15
N ILE A 160 6.19 5.90 1.01
CA ILE A 160 6.07 4.88 2.07
C ILE A 160 6.73 5.33 3.37
N ASP A 161 7.79 6.14 3.29
CA ASP A 161 8.50 6.61 4.47
C ASP A 161 7.63 7.59 5.27
N ASP A 162 6.87 8.45 4.58
CA ASP A 162 5.92 9.36 5.21
C ASP A 162 4.70 8.62 5.75
N PHE A 163 4.19 7.64 5.01
CA PHE A 163 3.14 6.75 5.50
C PHE A 163 3.54 6.04 6.80
N LEU A 164 4.75 5.47 6.85
CA LEU A 164 5.24 4.78 8.04
C LEU A 164 5.42 5.72 9.25
N LYS A 165 5.71 7.01 9.03
CA LYS A 165 5.81 8.02 10.11
C LYS A 165 4.47 8.36 10.74
N MET A 166 3.34 8.12 10.06
CA MET A 166 2.01 8.34 10.63
C MET A 166 1.75 7.48 11.88
N PHE A 167 2.49 6.37 12.03
CA PHE A 167 2.34 5.39 13.12
C PHE A 167 3.33 5.60 14.27
N VAL A 168 4.12 6.68 14.26
CA VAL A 168 5.16 6.99 15.26
C VAL A 168 4.63 7.90 16.35
#